data_AF-A0A2K3K7G5-F1
#
_entry.id   AF-A0A2K3K7G5-F1
#
_cell.length_a   1.000
_cell.length_b   1.000
_cell.length_c   1.000
_cell.angle_alpha   90.00
_cell.angle_beta   90.00
_cell.angle_gamma   90.00
#
_symmetry.space_group_name_H-M   'P 1'
#
loop_
_entity.id
_entity.type
_entity.pdbx_description
1 polymer ?
#
loop_
_entity_poly.entity_id
_entity_poly.type
_entity_poly.pdbx_seq_one_letter_code
_entity_poly.pdbx_strand_id
1 'polypeptide(L)' 'MVRWNAQGGNGIILNVDGSNIGNPGVSGFRGLIRNSDGGWIHGFAGNIGISNIL' A
#
# COMPACT_ATOMS: atom_id res chain seq x y z
N MET A 1 8.48 6.35 -15.73
CA MET A 1 7.61 5.84 -14.64
C MET A 1 8.45 4.90 -13.78
N VAL A 2 8.55 5.15 -12.47
CA VAL A 2 9.24 4.23 -11.54
C VAL A 2 8.31 3.06 -11.26
N ARG A 3 8.75 1.83 -11.59
CA ARG A 3 8.02 0.60 -11.29
C ARG A 3 8.96 -0.44 -10.73
N TRP A 4 8.48 -1.17 -9.73
CA TRP A 4 9.09 -2.41 -9.30
C TRP A 4 8.69 -3.48 -10.32
N ASN A 5 9.63 -4.33 -10.73
CA ASN A 5 9.36 -5.45 -11.62
C ASN A 5 9.73 -6.73 -10.87
N ALA A 6 8.82 -7.71 -10.85
CA ALA A 6 9.08 -9.04 -10.28
C ALA A 6 9.86 -9.95 -11.25
N GLN A 7 10.68 -9.34 -12.12
CA GLN A 7 11.55 -9.98 -13.12
C GLN A 7 10.85 -11.05 -14.00
N GLY A 8 9.58 -10.82 -14.35
CA GLY A 8 8.83 -11.74 -15.23
C GLY A 8 8.38 -13.05 -14.55
N GLY A 9 8.52 -13.17 -13.22
CA GLY A 9 7.94 -14.28 -12.47
C GLY A 9 6.42 -14.14 -12.28
N ASN A 10 5.80 -15.14 -11.66
CA ASN A 10 4.36 -15.13 -11.31
C ASN A 10 4.06 -14.34 -10.02
N GLY A 11 4.95 -13.41 -9.65
CA GLY A 11 4.84 -12.64 -8.41
C GLY A 11 3.80 -11.53 -8.50
N ILE A 12 3.22 -11.19 -7.34
CA ILE A 12 2.37 -10.02 -7.17
C ILE A 12 3.17 -8.95 -6.44
N ILE A 13 3.08 -7.72 -6.92
CA ILE A 13 3.72 -6.57 -6.29
C ILE A 13 2.69 -5.89 -5.40
N LEU A 14 2.97 -5.84 -4.11
CA LEU A 14 2.14 -5.16 -3.11
C LEU A 14 2.82 -3.87 -2.66
N ASN A 15 2.21 -2.73 -2.97
CA ASN A 15 2.64 -1.43 -2.46
C ASN A 15 1.66 -0.96 -1.41
N VAL A 16 2.15 -0.66 -0.22
CA VAL A 16 1.33 -0.23 0.92
C VAL A 16 1.92 1.06 1.47
N ASP A 17 1.05 2.00 1.82
CA ASP A 17 1.41 3.19 2.55
C ASP A 17 0.43 3.42 3.72
N GLY A 18 0.96 4.00 4.79
CA GLY A 18 0.23 4.35 6.00
C GLY A 18 -0.02 5.85 6.09
N SER A 19 -1.12 6.24 6.73
CA SER A 19 -1.43 7.63 7.01
C SER A 19 -1.84 7.79 8.47
N ASN A 20 -1.47 8.92 9.07
CA ASN A 20 -1.84 9.29 10.42
C ASN A 20 -1.97 10.82 10.51
N ILE A 21 -3.07 11.29 11.09
CA ILE A 21 -3.36 12.72 11.32
C ILE A 21 -3.39 12.96 12.83
N GLY A 22 -2.26 13.41 13.38
CA GLY A 22 -2.05 13.67 14.81
C GLY A 22 -1.55 12.44 15.59
N ASN A 23 -0.93 12.64 16.76
CA ASN A 23 -0.35 11.56 17.57
C ASN A 23 -0.69 11.70 19.08
N PRO A 24 -1.66 10.95 19.63
CA PRO A 24 -2.54 9.99 18.94
C PRO A 24 -3.51 10.70 17.98
N GLY A 25 -3.88 10.01 16.91
CA GLY A 25 -4.74 10.59 15.87
C GLY A 25 -5.28 9.57 14.89
N VAL A 26 -6.08 10.05 13.94
CA VAL A 26 -6.78 9.20 12.97
C VAL A 26 -5.78 8.54 12.04
N SER A 27 -5.81 7.22 11.98
CA SER A 27 -4.91 6.40 11.18
C SER A 27 -5.64 5.55 10.16
N GLY A 28 -4.96 5.27 9.06
CA GLY A 28 -5.44 4.41 8.00
C GLY A 28 -4.30 3.92 7.12
N PHE A 29 -4.63 3.06 6.16
CA PHE A 29 -3.69 2.54 5.19
C PHE A 29 -4.34 2.46 3.81
N ARG A 30 -3.51 2.50 2.78
CA ARG A 30 -3.91 2.28 1.39
C ARG A 30 -2.84 1.48 0.67
N GLY A 31 -3.22 0.80 -0.39
CA GLY A 31 -2.25 0.07 -1.18
C GLY A 31 -2.75 -0.34 -2.55
N LEU A 32 -1.80 -0.80 -3.36
CA LEU A 32 -1.99 -1.30 -4.70
C LEU A 32 -1.47 -2.73 -4.80
N ILE A 33 -2.30 -3.59 -5.37
CA ILE A 33 -1.94 -4.92 -5.85
C ILE A 33 -1.65 -4.79 -7.33
N ARG A 34 -0.45 -5.20 -7.74
CA ARG A 34 0.04 -5.08 -9.11
C ARG A 34 0.57 -6.42 -9.62
N ASN A 35 0.48 -6.64 -10.92
CA ASN A 35 1.06 -7.81 -11.56
C ASN A 35 2.60 -7.70 -11.58
N SER A 36 3.26 -8.76 -12.03
CA SER A 36 4.73 -8.85 -12.07
C SER A 36 5.41 -7.81 -12.98
N ASP A 37 4.68 -7.27 -13.95
CA ASP A 37 5.12 -6.17 -14.84
C ASP A 37 4.89 -4.78 -14.23
N GLY A 38 4.39 -4.70 -12.99
CA GLY A 38 4.08 -3.46 -12.30
C GLY A 38 2.78 -2.79 -12.76
N GLY A 39 1.94 -3.49 -13.53
CA GLY A 39 0.62 -3.07 -13.95
C GLY A 39 -0.42 -3.22 -12.82
N TRP A 40 -1.37 -2.31 -12.74
CA TRP A 40 -2.40 -2.30 -11.69
C TRP A 40 -3.39 -3.46 -11.84
N ILE A 41 -3.68 -4.16 -10.73
CA ILE A 41 -4.73 -5.18 -10.63
C ILE A 41 -5.88 -4.65 -9.79
N HIS A 42 -5.58 -4.19 -8.56
CA HIS A 42 -6.59 -3.74 -7.61
C HIS A 42 -6.01 -2.74 -6.60
N GLY A 43 -6.86 -1.89 -6.02
CA GLY A 43 -6.49 -0.98 -4.94
C GLY A 43 -7.32 -1.26 -3.68
N PHE A 44 -6.73 -1.09 -2.51
CA PHE A 44 -7.43 -1.27 -1.23
C PHE A 44 -7.14 -0.12 -0.27
N ALA A 45 -8.03 0.06 0.69
CA ALA A 45 -7.90 1.05 1.76
C ALA A 45 -8.60 0.57 3.02
N GLY A 46 -8.14 1.02 4.19
CA GLY A 46 -8.77 0.72 5.47
C GLY A 46 -8.53 1.81 6.51
N ASN A 47 -9.52 1.99 7.39
CA ASN A 47 -9.41 2.81 8.59
C ASN A 47 -8.93 1.94 9.75
N ILE A 48 -7.91 2.41 10.48
CA ILE A 48 -7.38 1.74 11.67
C ILE A 48 -8.03 2.29 12.95
N GLY A 49 -8.50 3.53 12.92
CA GLY A 49 -9.06 4.24 14.07
C GLY A 49 -8.06 5.23 14.64
N ILE A 50 -8.13 5.50 15.95
CA ILE A 50 -7.16 6.37 16.63
C ILE A 50 -5.94 5.55 17.03
N SER A 51 -4.75 5.90 16.54
CA SER A 51 -3.50 5.25 16.90
C SER A 51 -2.39 6.26 17.17
N ASN A 52 -1.33 5.80 17.82
CA ASN A 52 -0.06 6.53 17.90
C ASN A 52 0.86 6.14 16.73
N ILE A 53 1.78 7.03 16.39
CA ILE A 53 3.00 6.68 15.64
C ILE A 53 4.01 6.13 16.66
N LEU A 54 4.57 4.96 16.36
CA LEU A 54 5.67 4.32 17.10
C LEU A 54 7.01 5.03 16.86
#